data_AF-A0A377XM53-F1
#
_entry.id   AF-A0A377XM53-F1
#
_cell.length_a   1.000
_cell.length_b   1.000
_cell.length_c   1.000
_cell.angle_alpha   90.00
_cell.angle_beta   90.00
_cell.angle_gamma   90.00
#
_symmetry.space_group_name_H-M   'P 1'
#
loop_
_entity.id
_entity.type
_entity.pdbx_description
1 polymer ?
#
loop_
_entity_poly.entity_id
_entity_poly.type
_entity_poly.pdbx_seq_one_letter_code
_entity_poly.pdbx_strand_id
1 'polypeptide(L)' 'MKSIEHVVVLKRTGGNIDWQEGRDLWWSDLIANASAEHRPVEMNAEDPLFILYTSGSTGKPKGVLAHHRRLSGLCGHHL' A
#
# COMPACT_ATOMS: atom_id res chain seq x y z
N MET A 1 16.62 -11.48 11.75
CA MET A 1 15.46 -10.56 11.91
C MET A 1 14.67 -10.60 10.62
N LYS A 2 13.40 -11.02 10.63
CA LYS A 2 12.54 -10.93 9.45
C LYS A 2 12.02 -9.49 9.37
N SER A 3 12.10 -8.86 8.20
CA SER A 3 11.64 -7.47 8.01
C SER A 3 10.12 -7.36 7.75
N ILE A 4 9.48 -8.47 7.38
CA ILE A 4 8.04 -8.55 7.12
C ILE A 4 7.41 -9.51 8.12
N GLU A 5 6.45 -8.98 8.89
CA GLU A 5 5.75 -9.71 9.94
C GLU A 5 4.32 -10.09 9.53
N HIS A 6 3.67 -9.28 8.70
CA HIS A 6 2.29 -9.50 8.25
C HIS A 6 2.17 -9.36 6.73
N VAL A 7 1.42 -10.28 6.10
CA VAL A 7 1.08 -10.24 4.67
C VAL A 7 -0.43 -10.41 4.53
N VAL A 8 -1.09 -9.38 4.01
CA VAL A 8 -2.54 -9.43 3.77
C VAL A 8 -2.80 -10.02 2.37
N VAL A 9 -3.54 -11.13 2.32
CA VAL A 9 -3.76 -11.91 1.09
C VAL A 9 -5.20 -11.78 0.62
N LEU A 10 -5.37 -11.22 -0.58
CA LEU A 10 -6.64 -11.23 -1.29
C LEU A 10 -6.82 -12.54 -2.07
N LYS A 11 -7.85 -13.33 -1.75
CA LYS A 11 -8.18 -14.56 -2.46
C LYS A 11 -8.85 -14.27 -3.81
N ARG A 12 -8.06 -13.91 -4.83
CA ARG A 12 -8.59 -13.50 -6.14
C ARG A 12 -9.10 -14.66 -7.01
N THR A 13 -8.39 -15.78 -7.03
CA THR A 13 -8.66 -16.94 -7.92
C THR A 13 -9.00 -18.22 -7.17
N GLY A 14 -8.59 -18.35 -5.90
CA GLY A 14 -8.83 -19.54 -5.09
C GLY A 14 -7.87 -20.70 -5.33
N GLY A 15 -6.79 -20.50 -6.10
CA GLY A 15 -5.73 -21.50 -6.27
C GLY A 15 -4.98 -21.80 -4.97
N ASN A 16 -4.25 -22.91 -4.97
CA ASN A 16 -3.39 -23.28 -3.84
C ASN A 16 -2.19 -22.32 -3.75
N ILE A 17 -1.84 -21.90 -2.53
CA ILE A 17 -0.74 -20.95 -2.27
C ILE A 17 0.15 -21.46 -1.13
N ASP A 18 1.41 -21.05 -1.14
CA ASP A 18 2.37 -21.35 -0.06
C ASP A 18 2.12 -20.43 1.15
N TRP A 19 1.27 -20.89 2.06
CA TRP A 19 0.81 -20.14 3.22
C TRP A 19 1.78 -20.26 4.39
N GLN A 20 2.08 -19.13 5.05
CA GLN A 20 2.89 -19.09 6.27
C GLN A 20 2.06 -18.70 7.49
N GLU A 21 1.88 -19.68 8.39
CA GLU A 21 1.15 -19.51 9.65
C GLU A 21 1.74 -18.38 10.51
N GLY A 22 0.87 -17.55 11.09
CA GLY A 22 1.25 -16.39 11.89
C GLY A 22 1.78 -15.18 11.12
N ARG A 23 2.09 -15.28 9.82
CA ARG A 23 2.49 -14.15 8.95
C ARG A 23 1.38 -13.75 7.98
N ASP A 24 0.77 -14.74 7.33
CA ASP A 24 -0.20 -14.51 6.27
C ASP A 24 -1.61 -14.40 6.87
N LEU A 25 -2.37 -13.40 6.42
CA LEU A 25 -3.71 -13.09 6.92
C LEU A 25 -4.67 -12.96 5.75
N TRP A 26 -5.83 -13.60 5.83
CA TRP A 26 -6.84 -13.46 4.79
C TRP A 26 -7.49 -12.09 4.84
N TRP A 27 -7.50 -11.40 3.70
CA TRP A 27 -8.20 -10.12 3.56
C TRP A 27 -9.66 -10.23 3.99
N SER A 28 -10.37 -11.31 3.59
CA SER A 28 -11.78 -11.54 3.90
C SER A 28 -12.06 -11.52 5.41
N ASP A 29 -11.18 -12.14 6.18
CA ASP A 29 -11.35 -12.31 7.61
C ASP A 29 -11.07 -10.98 8.32
N LEU A 30 -10.07 -10.23 7.84
CA LEU A 30 -9.76 -8.89 8.33
C LEU A 30 -10.91 -7.91 8.07
N ILE A 31 -11.45 -7.87 6.86
CA ILE A 31 -12.54 -6.92 6.54
C ILE A 31 -13.86 -7.30 7.20
N ALA A 32 -14.14 -8.59 7.43
CA ALA A 32 -15.36 -9.04 8.11
C ALA A 32 -15.41 -8.56 9.56
N ASN A 33 -14.26 -8.31 10.18
CA ASN A 33 -14.13 -7.81 11.55
C ASN A 33 -13.80 -6.31 11.62
N ALA A 34 -13.61 -5.64 10.48
CA ALA A 34 -13.30 -4.21 10.43
C ALA A 34 -14.57 -3.35 10.54
N SER A 35 -14.45 -2.19 11.19
CA SER A 35 -15.51 -1.18 11.17
C SER A 35 -15.72 -0.62 9.77
N ALA A 36 -16.98 -0.39 9.39
CA ALA A 36 -17.33 0.32 8.17
C ALA A 36 -16.99 1.83 8.24
N GLU A 37 -16.76 2.35 9.45
CA GLU A 37 -16.37 3.73 9.69
C GLU A 37 -14.93 3.80 10.20
N HIS A 38 -14.14 4.69 9.62
CA HIS A 38 -12.80 5.04 10.07
C HIS A 38 -12.57 6.54 9.94
N ARG A 39 -11.97 7.16 10.96
CA ARG A 39 -11.63 8.59 10.89
C ARG A 39 -10.30 8.76 10.18
N PRO A 40 -10.21 9.63 9.16
CA PRO A 40 -8.93 9.93 8.54
C PRO A 40 -7.99 10.58 9.56
N VAL A 41 -6.71 10.26 9.45
CA VAL A 41 -5.66 10.91 10.23
C VAL A 41 -5.25 12.19 9.50
N GLU A 42 -5.14 13.30 10.24
CA GLU A 42 -4.59 14.55 9.69
C GLU A 42 -3.10 14.39 9.39
N MET A 43 -2.69 14.78 8.18
CA MET A 43 -1.31 14.68 7.71
C MET A 43 -0.83 16.05 7.21
N ASN A 44 0.44 16.37 7.41
CA ASN A 44 1.06 17.56 6.84
C ASN A 44 1.17 17.42 5.32
N ALA A 45 1.14 18.55 4.61
CA ALA A 45 1.27 18.57 3.14
C ALA A 45 2.61 17.96 2.64
N GLU A 46 3.63 18.01 3.49
CA GLU A 46 4.98 17.48 3.22
C GLU A 46 5.20 16.09 3.85
N ASP A 47 4.18 15.47 4.46
CA ASP A 47 4.31 14.07 4.91
C ASP A 47 4.35 13.12 3.70
N PRO A 48 5.11 12.00 3.78
CA PRO A 48 5.11 10.95 2.76
C PRO A 48 3.71 10.37 2.53
N LEU A 49 3.27 10.32 1.27
CA LEU A 49 2.03 9.65 0.88
C LEU A 49 2.29 8.24 0.33
N PHE A 50 3.24 8.10 -0.60
CA PHE A 50 3.63 6.79 -1.14
C PHE A 50 5.08 6.79 -1.64
N ILE A 51 5.63 5.57 -1.76
CA ILE A 51 6.87 5.30 -2.48
C ILE A 51 6.51 4.50 -3.73
N LEU A 52 6.85 5.03 -4.91
CA LEU A 52 6.68 4.34 -6.18
C LEU A 52 8.04 3.92 -6.73
N TYR A 53 8.26 2.63 -6.87
CA TYR A 53 9.46 2.10 -7.51
C TYR A 53 9.28 1.99 -9.01
N THR A 54 10.24 2.54 -9.77
CA THR A 54 10.26 2.44 -11.24
C THR A 54 11.48 1.65 -11.71
N SER A 55 11.31 0.92 -12.81
CA SER A 55 12.42 0.21 -13.47
C SER A 55 13.35 1.23 -14.13
N GLY A 56 14.40 1.64 -13.44
CA GLY A 56 15.44 2.49 -14.01
C GLY A 56 16.31 1.74 -15.01
N SER A 57 16.88 2.45 -15.99
CA SER A 57 17.79 1.88 -17.00
C SER A 57 19.09 1.30 -16.44
N THR A 58 19.47 1.67 -15.21
CA THR A 58 20.71 1.26 -14.54
C THR A 58 20.52 0.04 -13.62
N GLY A 59 19.45 -0.74 -13.79
CA GLY A 59 19.23 -2.05 -13.14
C GLY A 59 18.77 -2.01 -11.67
N LYS A 60 19.05 -0.93 -10.92
CA LYS A 60 18.50 -0.72 -9.57
C LYS A 60 17.20 0.09 -9.63
N PRO A 61 16.07 -0.41 -9.10
CA PRO A 61 14.83 0.35 -9.03
C PRO A 61 15.03 1.66 -8.25
N LYS A 62 14.52 2.77 -8.78
CA LYS A 62 14.55 4.06 -8.10
C LYS A 62 13.23 4.25 -7.36
N GLY A 63 13.30 4.50 -6.05
CA GLY A 63 12.12 4.85 -5.24
C GLY A 63 11.82 6.33 -5.34
N VAL A 64 10.66 6.68 -5.89
CA VAL A 64 10.16 8.05 -5.91
C VAL A 64 9.26 8.24 -4.70
N LEU A 65 9.64 9.13 -3.79
CA LEU A 65 8.81 9.55 -2.67
C LEU A 65 7.88 10.69 -3.12
N ALA A 66 6.57 10.49 -2.95
CA ALA A 66 5.55 11.49 -3.21
C ALA A 66 4.94 11.98 -1.90
N HIS A 67 4.82 13.30 -1.75
CA HIS A 67 4.18 13.96 -0.61
C HIS A 67 2.73 14.34 -0.95
N HIS A 68 1.88 14.52 0.07
CA HIS A 68 0.46 14.86 -0.08
C HIS A 68 0.22 16.07 -1.02
N ARG A 69 1.06 17.12 -0.97
CA ARG A 69 0.95 18.32 -1.80
C ARG A 69 1.04 18.06 -3.32
N ARG A 70 1.74 17.02 -3.76
CA ARG A 70 1.97 16.80 -5.21
C ARG A 70 0.73 16.31 -5.96
N LEU A 71 -0.27 15.79 -5.26
CA LEU A 71 -1.52 15.32 -5.88
C LEU A 71 -2.54 16.45 -6.12
N SER A 72 -2.57 17.50 -5.30
CA SER A 72 -3.49 18.62 -5.51
C SER A 72 -3.19 19.42 -6.79
N GLY A 73 -1.92 19.44 -7.24
CA GLY A 73 -1.52 20.04 -8.51
C GLY A 73 -1.76 19.16 -9.74
N LEU A 74 -1.90 17.83 -9.59
CA LEU A 74 -2.11 16.90 -10.72
C LEU A 74 -3.58 16.87 -11.17
N CYS A 75 -4.52 17.20 -10.30
CA CYS A 75 -5.95 17.31 -10.62
C CYS A 75 -6.35 18.69 -11.23
N GLY A 76 -5.44 19.66 -11.29
CA GLY A 76 -5.72 21.04 -11.73
C GLY A 76 -5.37 21.37 -13.19
N HIS A 77 -4.87 20.42 -13.98
CA HIS A 77 -4.49 20.63 -15.38
C HIS A 77 -5.31 19.74 -16.34
N HIS A 78 -6.63 19.74 -16.18
CA HIS A 78 -7.58 19.36 -17.25
C HIS A 78 -9.00 19.85 -16.94
N LEU A 79 -9.15 21.16 -16.73
CA LEU A 79 -10.37 21.92 -17.03
C LEU A 79 -9.94 23.30 -17.56
#